data_AF-A0A7W5BF23-F1
#
_entry.id   AF-A0A7W5BF23-F1
#
_cell.length_a   1.000
_cell.length_b   1.000
_cell.length_c   1.000
_cell.angle_alpha   90.00
_cell.angle_beta   90.00
_cell.angle_gamma   90.00
#
_symmetry.space_group_name_H-M   'P 1'
#
loop_
_entity.id
_entity.type
_entity.pdbx_description
1 polymer ?
#
loop_
_entity_poly.entity_id
_entity_poly.type
_entity_poly.pdbx_seq_one_letter_code
_entity_poly.pdbx_strand_id
1 'polypeptide(L)'
;MMAGELTVAIGLVWGHIGAMQHEDAYALARACLGLWPGERHLLLLAGFAGVELGYPADLNVLRAAYGLAQGGSGSATGPLASCLDLIKRRQPA
;
A
#
# COMPACT_ATOMS: atom_id res chain seq x y z
N MET A 1 15.45 18.09 2.61
CA MET A 1 16.14 17.02 3.37
C MET A 1 15.30 15.74 3.50
N MET A 2 13.97 15.80 3.48
CA MET A 2 13.08 14.63 3.75
C MET A 2 12.88 13.61 2.59
N ALA A 3 13.21 13.95 1.34
CA ALA A 3 12.96 13.05 0.20
C ALA A 3 13.84 11.76 0.22
N GLY A 4 15.06 11.87 0.75
CA GLY A 4 15.96 10.72 0.92
C GLY A 4 15.44 9.76 1.99
N GLU A 5 14.96 10.30 3.11
CA GLU A 5 14.40 9.51 4.22
C GLU A 5 13.13 8.76 3.79
N LEU A 6 12.24 9.41 3.04
CA LEU A 6 11.06 8.75 2.49
C LEU A 6 11.43 7.60 1.55
N THR A 7 12.44 7.80 0.69
CA THR A 7 12.90 6.76 -0.23
C THR A 7 13.46 5.56 0.53
N VAL A 8 14.25 5.79 1.59
CA VAL A 8 14.78 4.74 2.46
C VAL A 8 13.64 4.01 3.19
N ALA A 9 12.66 4.74 3.74
CA ALA A 9 11.52 4.15 4.43
C ALA A 9 10.70 3.24 3.50
N ILE A 10 10.38 3.70 2.29
CA ILE A 10 9.69 2.89 1.28
C ILE A 10 10.51 1.64 0.92
N GLY A 11 11.81 1.79 0.72
CA GLY A 11 12.71 0.67 0.42
C GLY A 11 12.76 -0.37 1.56
N LEU A 12 12.78 0.08 2.81
CA LEU A 12 12.81 -0.80 3.98
C LEU A 12 11.51 -1.59 4.14
N VAL A 13 10.35 -0.94 3.96
CA VAL A 13 9.05 -1.62 3.96
C VAL A 13 9.00 -2.69 2.87
N TRP A 14 9.47 -2.37 1.66
CA TRP A 14 9.60 -3.36 0.59
C TRP A 14 10.52 -4.53 0.94
N GLY A 15 11.63 -4.26 1.64
CA GLY A 15 12.54 -5.28 2.12
C GLY A 15 11.85 -6.29 3.05
N HIS A 16 11.04 -5.81 4.00
CA HIS A 16 10.26 -6.68 4.88
C HIS A 16 9.23 -7.51 4.11
N ILE A 17 8.53 -6.92 3.13
CA ILE A 17 7.60 -7.66 2.25
C ILE A 17 8.34 -8.77 1.49
N GLY A 18 9.48 -8.44 0.87
CA GLY A 18 10.30 -9.42 0.13
C GLY A 18 10.83 -10.55 1.02
N ALA A 19 11.02 -10.29 2.31
CA ALA A 19 11.41 -11.28 3.32
C ALA A 19 10.22 -12.03 3.96
N MET A 20 8.99 -11.86 3.45
CA MET A 20 7.75 -12.41 4.02
C MET A 20 7.42 -11.95 5.45
N GLN A 21 8.05 -10.87 5.91
CA GLN A 21 7.83 -10.27 7.23
C GLN A 21 6.67 -9.28 7.16
N HIS A 22 5.46 -9.79 6.92
CA HIS A 22 4.27 -8.97 6.68
C HIS A 22 3.86 -8.16 7.92
N GLU A 23 4.03 -8.69 9.13
CA GLU A 23 3.76 -7.97 10.39
C GLU A 23 4.65 -6.73 10.53
N ASP A 24 5.96 -6.90 10.36
CA ASP A 24 6.93 -5.80 10.43
C ASP A 24 6.72 -4.80 9.30
N ALA A 25 6.47 -5.28 8.08
CA ALA A 25 6.16 -4.42 6.94
C ALA A 25 4.92 -3.56 7.20
N TYR A 26 3.85 -4.16 7.73
CA TYR A 26 2.60 -3.46 8.03
C TYR A 26 2.80 -2.43 9.13
N ALA A 27 3.45 -2.81 10.24
CA ALA A 27 3.72 -1.92 11.36
C ALA A 27 4.59 -0.73 10.93
N LEU A 28 5.66 -0.99 10.18
CA LEU A 28 6.56 0.04 9.68
C LEU A 28 5.83 0.99 8.71
N ALA A 29 5.10 0.46 7.74
CA ALA A 29 4.38 1.29 6.77
C ALA A 29 3.36 2.21 7.46
N ARG A 30 2.64 1.72 8.47
CA ARG A 30 1.72 2.52 9.27
C ARG A 30 2.41 3.60 10.09
N ALA A 31 3.56 3.29 10.69
CA ALA A 31 4.35 4.29 11.40
C ALA A 31 4.85 5.40 10.44
N CYS A 32 5.34 5.02 9.26
CA CYS A 32 5.78 5.96 8.23
C CYS A 32 4.63 6.86 7.72
N LEU A 33 3.40 6.35 7.64
CA LEU A 33 2.22 7.16 7.31
C LEU A 33 1.90 8.24 8.36
N GLY A 34 2.37 8.08 9.61
CA GLY A 34 2.31 9.13 10.62
C GLY A 34 3.25 10.31 10.32
N LEU A 35 4.35 10.06 9.57
CA LEU A 35 5.34 11.06 9.18
C LEU A 35 5.05 11.67 7.81
N TRP A 36 4.56 10.85 6.87
CA TRP A 36 4.17 11.27 5.52
C TRP A 36 2.71 10.87 5.23
N PRO A 37 1.73 11.61 5.78
CA PRO A 37 0.33 11.31 5.60
C PRO A 37 -0.06 11.38 4.12
N GLY A 38 -0.79 10.38 3.64
CA GLY A 38 -1.28 10.33 2.27
C GLY A 38 -0.26 9.89 1.23
N GLU A 39 0.96 9.53 1.63
CA GLU A 39 1.97 9.10 0.67
C GLU A 39 1.59 7.76 0.04
N ARG A 40 1.34 7.80 -1.27
CA ARG A 40 0.66 6.72 -2.02
C ARG A 40 1.37 5.38 -1.94
N HIS A 41 2.70 5.36 -1.97
CA HIS A 41 3.46 4.11 -1.89
C HIS A 41 3.36 3.47 -0.52
N LEU A 42 3.41 4.26 0.56
CA LEU A 42 3.25 3.75 1.92
C LEU A 42 1.83 3.24 2.17
N LEU A 43 0.82 3.93 1.63
CA LEU A 43 -0.57 3.45 1.65
C LEU A 43 -0.70 2.10 0.95
N LEU A 44 -0.10 1.94 -0.23
CA LEU A 44 -0.14 0.70 -0.99
C LEU A 44 0.55 -0.45 -0.24
N LEU A 45 1.73 -0.20 0.32
CA LEU A 45 2.49 -1.22 1.05
C LEU A 45 1.81 -1.64 2.35
N ALA A 46 1.23 -0.69 3.09
CA ALA A 46 0.41 -0.99 4.25
C ALA A 46 -0.83 -1.80 3.87
N GLY A 47 -1.51 -1.46 2.77
CA GLY A 47 -2.65 -2.21 2.26
C GLY A 47 -2.26 -3.64 1.87
N PHE A 48 -1.14 -3.82 1.17
CA PHE A 48 -0.62 -5.13 0.78
C PHE A 48 -0.23 -5.98 1.99
N ALA A 49 0.64 -5.48 2.87
CA ALA A 49 1.07 -6.23 4.05
C ALA A 49 -0.11 -6.54 4.99
N GLY A 50 -1.08 -5.63 5.10
CA GLY A 50 -2.28 -5.82 5.91
C GLY A 50 -3.15 -6.97 5.42
N VAL A 51 -3.40 -7.09 4.11
CA VAL A 51 -4.22 -8.20 3.58
C VAL A 51 -3.56 -9.56 3.75
N GLU A 52 -2.23 -9.63 3.69
CA GLU A 52 -1.49 -10.87 3.98
C GLU A 52 -1.64 -11.30 5.45
N LEU A 53 -1.95 -10.37 6.34
CA LEU A 53 -2.25 -10.62 7.76
C LEU A 53 -3.75 -10.79 8.03
N GLY A 54 -4.60 -10.70 7.00
CA GLY A 54 -6.06 -10.75 7.15
C GLY A 54 -6.69 -9.45 7.66
N TYR A 55 -5.96 -8.33 7.65
CA TYR A 55 -6.54 -7.01 7.93
C TYR A 55 -7.22 -6.43 6.67
N PRO A 56 -8.40 -5.80 6.82
CA PRO A 56 -9.04 -5.14 5.70
C PRO A 56 -8.21 -3.92 5.26
N ALA A 57 -8.15 -3.69 3.95
CA ALA A 57 -7.48 -2.51 3.39
C ALA A 57 -8.51 -1.48 2.94
N ASP A 58 -8.27 -0.19 3.21
CA ASP A 58 -9.12 0.89 2.73
C ASP A 58 -8.87 1.15 1.24
N LEU A 59 -9.64 0.46 0.39
CA LEU A 59 -9.57 0.60 -1.06
C LEU A 59 -9.98 2.00 -1.55
N ASN A 60 -10.78 2.75 -0.79
CA ASN A 60 -11.20 4.10 -1.17
C ASN A 60 -10.03 5.07 -1.01
N VAL A 61 -9.31 4.98 0.12
CA VAL A 61 -8.08 5.77 0.37
C VAL A 61 -7.03 5.46 -0.71
N LEU A 62 -6.83 4.19 -1.03
CA LEU A 62 -5.90 3.80 -2.10
C LEU A 62 -6.32 4.35 -3.46
N ARG A 63 -7.59 4.23 -3.84
CA ARG A 63 -8.09 4.78 -5.11
C ARG A 63 -7.92 6.29 -5.18
N ALA A 64 -8.21 7.00 -4.09
CA ALA A 64 -8.02 8.45 -4.00
C ALA A 64 -6.54 8.84 -4.16
N ALA A 65 -5.63 8.16 -3.47
CA ALA A 65 -4.19 8.44 -3.52
C ALA A 65 -3.56 8.26 -4.92
N TYR A 66 -4.15 7.41 -5.76
CA TYR A 66 -3.73 7.18 -7.13
C TYR A 66 -4.60 7.89 -8.19
N GLY A 67 -5.56 8.73 -7.76
CA GLY A 67 -6.44 9.47 -8.68
C GLY A 67 -7.38 8.58 -9.50
N LEU A 68 -7.70 7.38 -9.01
CA LEU A 68 -8.57 6.43 -9.69
C LEU A 68 -10.04 6.73 -9.38
N ALA A 69 -10.79 7.22 -10.38
CA ALA A 69 -12.20 7.58 -10.24
C ALA A 69 -13.07 6.41 -9.74
N GLN A 70 -13.99 6.69 -8.82
CA GLN A 70 -15.01 5.74 -8.37
C GLN A 70 -16.01 5.49 -9.52
N GLY A 71 -15.90 4.35 -10.21
CA GLY A 71 -16.89 3.93 -11.21
C GLY A 71 -16.46 3.92 -12.70
N GLY A 72 -15.19 4.18 -13.03
CA GLY A 72 -14.73 4.03 -14.41
C GLY A 72 -14.34 2.58 -14.73
N SER A 73 -14.93 1.97 -15.76
CA SER A 73 -14.37 0.79 -16.47
C SER A 73 -13.10 1.15 -17.26
N GLY A 74 -12.33 2.13 -16.78
CA GLY A 74 -11.00 2.41 -17.26
C GLY A 74 -10.13 1.32 -16.69
N SER A 75 -9.82 0.31 -17.50
CA SER A 75 -8.67 -0.56 -17.27
C SER A 75 -7.50 0.33 -16.90
N ALA A 76 -7.16 0.38 -15.62
CA ALA A 76 -5.90 0.92 -15.17
C ALA A 76 -4.86 -0.09 -15.67
N THR A 77 -4.49 -0.01 -16.95
CA THR A 77 -3.59 -0.99 -17.56
C THR A 77 -2.18 -0.66 -17.09
N GLY A 78 -1.82 -1.18 -15.92
CA GLY A 78 -0.53 -0.93 -15.29
C GLY A 78 -0.36 -1.76 -14.01
N PRO A 79 0.88 -1.91 -13.51
CA PRO A 79 1.20 -2.74 -12.34
C PRO A 79 0.36 -2.40 -11.10
N LEU A 80 -0.03 -1.12 -10.97
CA LEU A 80 -0.81 -0.60 -9.84
C LEU A 80 -2.24 -1.14 -9.77
N ALA A 81 -2.90 -1.34 -10.91
CA ALA A 81 -4.24 -1.93 -10.93
C ALA A 81 -4.18 -3.40 -10.55
N SER A 82 -3.15 -4.11 -11.03
CA SER A 82 -2.87 -5.49 -10.62
C SER A 82 -2.66 -5.60 -9.11
N CYS A 83 -1.98 -4.62 -8.48
CA CYS A 83 -1.83 -4.58 -7.03
C CYS A 83 -3.15 -4.31 -6.31
N LEU A 84 -3.97 -3.35 -6.76
CA LEU A 84 -5.27 -3.06 -6.16
C LEU A 84 -6.23 -4.25 -6.28
N ASP A 85 -6.23 -4.92 -7.44
CA ASP A 85 -7.02 -6.14 -7.65
C ASP A 85 -6.54 -7.29 -6.76
N LEU A 86 -5.23 -7.42 -6.55
CA LEU A 86 -4.67 -8.42 -5.64
C LEU A 86 -5.10 -8.15 -4.19
N ILE A 87 -4.97 -6.90 -3.73
CA ILE A 87 -5.43 -6.47 -2.40
C ILE A 87 -6.94 -6.72 -2.24
N LYS A 88 -7.73 -6.43 -3.28
CA LYS A 88 -9.17 -6.67 -3.27
C LYS A 88 -9.52 -8.16 -3.18
N ARG A 89 -8.82 -9.02 -3.92
CA ARG A 89 -9.04 -10.49 -3.90
C ARG A 89 -8.66 -11.14 -2.59
N ARG A 90 -7.73 -10.54 -1.84
CA ARG A 90 -7.24 -11.03 -0.54
C ARG A 90 -7.90 -10.36 0.66
N GLN A 91 -8.97 -9.59 0.47
CA GLN A 91 -9.73 -9.06 1.60
C GLN A 91 -10.30 -10.22 2.45
N PRO A 92 -10.28 -10.10 3.79
CA PRO A 92 -11.03 -11.00 4.65
C PRO A 92 -12.54 -10.92 4.33
N ALA A 93 -13.23 -12.05 4.41
CA ALA A 93 -14.66 -12.19 4.10
C ALA A 93 -15.57 -11.48 5.11
#